data_AF-T1AZR9-F1
#
_entry.id   AF-T1AZR9-F1
#
_cell.length_a   1.000
_cell.length_b   1.000
_cell.length_c   1.000
_cell.angle_alpha   90.00
_cell.angle_beta   90.00
_cell.angle_gamma   90.00
#
_symmetry.space_group_name_H-M   'P 1'
#
loop_
_entity.id
_entity.type
_entity.pdbx_description
1 polymer ?
#
loop_
_entity_poly.entity_id
_entity_poly.type
_entity_poly.pdbx_seq_one_letter_code
_entity_poly.pdbx_strand_id
1 'polypeptide(L)'
;WKAYFSLAQTPQTFKDLDSWTRHRLRAIQLKQWRTGTTAYSRLRALGATHELAALIAGGTGSWWGHSEAGLNRILTVKYFDDLGFPRLT
;
A
#
# COMPACT_ATOMS: atom_id res chain seq x y z
N TRP A 1 -20.32 5.82 6.60
CA TRP A 1 -19.26 5.90 7.63
C TRP A 1 -18.59 7.28 7.66
N LYS A 2 -17.83 7.71 6.63
CA LYS A 2 -17.20 9.05 6.59
C LYS A 2 -18.19 10.20 6.86
N ALA A 3 -19.35 10.21 6.19
CA ALA A 3 -20.40 11.22 6.39
C ALA A 3 -21.07 11.20 7.77
N TYR A 4 -20.95 10.10 8.52
CA TYR A 4 -21.47 10.01 9.88
C TYR A 4 -20.50 10.65 10.87
N PHE A 5 -19.19 10.43 10.68
CA PHE A 5 -18.14 10.96 11.54
C PHE A 5 -17.60 12.33 11.09
N SER A 6 -18.06 12.88 9.97
CA SER A 6 -17.58 14.17 9.43
C SER A 6 -17.89 15.38 10.31
N LEU A 7 -18.81 15.25 11.27
CA LEU A 7 -19.11 16.29 12.26
C LEU A 7 -18.06 16.38 13.38
N ALA A 8 -17.22 15.35 13.53
CA ALA A 8 -16.10 15.40 14.46
C ALA A 8 -15.00 16.31 13.87
N GLN A 9 -14.68 17.41 14.55
CA GLN A 9 -13.61 18.33 14.16
C GLN A 9 -12.22 17.74 14.47
N THR A 10 -11.92 16.54 13.98
CA THR A 10 -10.68 15.78 14.27
C THR A 10 -9.90 15.43 12.99
N PRO A 11 -9.37 16.44 12.27
CA PRO A 11 -8.68 16.22 10.99
C PRO A 11 -7.42 15.36 11.11
N GLN A 12 -6.76 15.36 12.28
CA GLN A 12 -5.59 14.51 12.51
C GLN A 12 -5.96 13.02 12.57
N THR A 13 -7.05 12.67 13.24
CA THR A 13 -7.52 11.28 13.34
C THR A 13 -7.86 10.69 11.97
N PHE A 14 -8.46 11.49 11.07
CA PHE A 14 -8.74 11.04 9.71
C PHE A 14 -7.49 10.84 8.87
N LYS A 15 -6.44 11.66 9.07
CA LYS A 15 -5.14 11.48 8.41
C LYS A 15 -4.44 10.20 8.88
N ASP A 16 -4.43 9.95 10.18
CA ASP A 16 -3.81 8.76 10.75
C ASP A 16 -4.53 7.50 10.28
N LEU A 17 -5.86 7.55 10.23
CA LEU A 17 -6.68 6.46 9.70
C LEU A 17 -6.41 6.22 8.21
N ASP A 18 -6.37 7.27 7.37
CA ASP A 18 -6.07 7.13 5.94
C ASP A 18 -4.67 6.51 5.72
N SER A 19 -3.67 6.96 6.49
CA SER A 19 -2.32 6.40 6.46
C SER A 19 -2.31 4.91 6.83
N TRP A 20 -2.99 4.54 7.92
CA TRP A 20 -3.12 3.15 8.37
C TRP A 20 -3.85 2.28 7.34
N THR A 21 -4.95 2.78 6.77
CA THR A 21 -5.70 2.07 5.72
C THR A 21 -4.80 1.81 4.51
N ARG A 22 -4.03 2.80 4.05
CA ARG A 22 -3.11 2.64 2.91
C ARG A 22 -1.98 1.67 3.22
N HIS A 23 -1.42 1.70 4.42
CA HIS A 23 -0.43 0.70 4.84
C HIS A 23 -1.01 -0.72 4.75
N ARG A 24 -2.24 -0.92 5.25
CA ARG A 24 -2.92 -2.21 5.19
C ARG A 24 -3.24 -2.66 3.77
N LEU A 25 -3.63 -1.74 2.88
CA LEU A 25 -3.84 -2.05 1.47
C LEU A 25 -2.57 -2.56 0.79
N ARG A 26 -1.39 -2.00 1.10
CA ARG A 26 -0.10 -2.49 0.56
C ARG A 26 0.21 -3.91 1.03
N ALA A 27 -0.03 -4.19 2.30
CA ALA A 27 0.13 -5.54 2.85
C ALA A 27 -0.82 -6.55 2.16
N ILE A 28 -2.07 -6.16 1.93
CA ILE A 28 -3.04 -6.97 1.19
C ILE A 28 -2.60 -7.19 -0.26
N GLN A 29 -2.07 -6.16 -0.93
CA GLN A 29 -1.57 -6.27 -2.29
C GLN A 29 -0.44 -7.31 -2.39
N LEU A 30 0.52 -7.28 -1.46
CA LEU A 30 1.57 -8.29 -1.37
C LEU A 30 0.99 -9.70 -1.17
N LYS A 31 0.01 -9.83 -0.26
CA LYS A 31 -0.68 -11.10 -0.01
C LYS A 31 -1.39 -11.63 -1.28
N GLN A 32 -2.02 -10.75 -2.05
CA GLN A 32 -2.66 -11.09 -3.33
C GLN A 32 -1.64 -11.58 -4.37
N TRP A 33 -0.42 -11.05 -4.34
CA TRP A 33 0.63 -11.47 -5.28
C TRP A 33 1.17 -12.86 -4.98
N ARG A 34 1.06 -13.30 -3.72
CA ARG A 34 1.26 -14.67 -3.21
C ARG A 34 2.67 -15.26 -3.38
N THR A 35 3.37 -14.97 -4.47
CA THR A 35 4.73 -15.43 -4.77
C THR A 35 5.65 -14.25 -5.04
N GLY A 36 6.91 -14.39 -4.63
CA GLY A 36 7.97 -13.42 -4.90
C GLY A 36 8.17 -13.12 -6.38
N THR A 37 8.05 -14.14 -7.24
CA THR A 37 8.14 -13.99 -8.70
C THR A 37 7.07 -13.08 -9.27
N THR A 38 5.82 -13.25 -8.83
CA THR A 38 4.68 -12.41 -9.24
C THR A 38 4.85 -10.99 -8.72
N ALA A 39 5.25 -10.85 -7.45
CA ALA A 39 5.53 -9.56 -6.85
C ALA A 39 6.64 -8.82 -7.60
N TYR A 40 7.77 -9.47 -7.88
CA TYR A 40 8.88 -8.91 -8.64
C TYR A 40 8.42 -8.40 -10.01
N SER A 41 7.74 -9.25 -10.79
CA SER A 41 7.27 -8.89 -12.13
C SER A 41 6.31 -7.69 -12.10
N ARG A 42 5.35 -7.68 -11.16
CA ARG A 42 4.40 -6.57 -11.00
C ARG A 42 5.08 -5.29 -10.54
N LEU A 43 6.02 -5.36 -9.59
CA LEU A 43 6.77 -4.20 -9.13
C LEU A 43 7.59 -3.59 -10.26
N ARG A 44 8.25 -4.43 -11.08
CA ARG A 44 8.98 -3.98 -12.27
C ARG A 44 8.06 -3.32 -13.30
N ALA A 45 6.88 -3.87 -13.54
CA ALA A 45 5.88 -3.26 -14.42
C ALA A 45 5.37 -1.90 -13.90
N LEU A 46 5.34 -1.72 -12.59
CA LEU A 46 5.00 -0.46 -11.92
C LEU A 46 6.18 0.52 -11.84
N GLY A 47 7.33 0.22 -12.46
CA GLY A 47 8.49 1.11 -12.53
C GLY A 47 9.48 0.99 -11.36
N ALA A 48 9.37 -0.04 -10.52
CA ALA A 48 10.35 -0.30 -9.45
C ALA A 48 11.74 -0.58 -10.02
N THR A 49 12.81 -0.14 -9.35
CA THR A 49 14.18 -0.57 -9.66
C THR A 49 14.37 -2.07 -9.39
N HIS A 50 15.37 -2.68 -10.01
CA HIS A 50 15.65 -4.11 -9.82
C HIS A 50 15.91 -4.44 -8.35
N GLU A 51 16.74 -3.64 -7.68
CA GLU A 51 17.11 -3.82 -6.27
C GLU A 51 15.87 -3.76 -5.35
N LEU A 52 15.01 -2.75 -5.55
CA LEU A 52 13.81 -2.58 -4.73
C LEU A 52 12.79 -3.71 -5.00
N ALA A 53 12.61 -4.09 -6.26
CA ALA A 53 11.73 -5.19 -6.62
C ALA A 53 12.21 -6.53 -6.05
N ALA A 54 13.52 -6.81 -6.11
CA ALA A 54 14.11 -8.03 -5.58
C ALA A 54 14.01 -8.11 -4.05
N LEU A 55 14.27 -6.99 -3.35
CA LEU A 55 14.13 -6.88 -1.90
C LEU A 55 12.70 -7.22 -1.45
N ILE A 56 11.70 -6.61 -2.08
CA ILE A 56 10.29 -6.83 -1.73
C ILE A 56 9.85 -8.25 -2.12
N ALA A 57 10.31 -8.75 -3.27
CA ALA A 57 9.99 -10.10 -3.75
C ALA A 57 10.50 -11.20 -2.81
N GLY A 58 11.73 -11.07 -2.31
CA GLY A 58 12.32 -11.99 -1.33
C GLY A 58 11.54 -12.03 -0.01
N GLY A 59 10.87 -10.92 0.34
CA GLY A 59 10.09 -10.77 1.56
C GLY A 59 8.62 -11.21 1.49
N THR A 60 8.14 -11.66 0.34
CA THR A 60 6.71 -11.98 0.13
C THR A 60 6.14 -13.05 1.06
N GLY A 61 6.97 -13.91 1.65
CA GLY A 61 6.57 -14.89 2.66
C GLY A 61 6.13 -14.28 4.00
N SER A 62 6.64 -13.10 4.35
CA SER A 62 6.21 -12.32 5.52
C SER A 62 5.61 -10.99 5.06
N TRP A 63 4.48 -11.09 4.36
CA TRP A 63 3.78 -9.97 3.71
C TRP A 63 3.42 -8.82 4.66
N TRP A 64 3.23 -9.07 5.96
CA TRP A 64 2.98 -8.01 6.93
C TRP A 64 4.26 -7.22 7.24
N GLY A 65 5.34 -7.88 7.64
CA GLY A 65 6.60 -7.21 7.97
C GLY A 65 7.27 -6.55 6.75
N HIS A 66 7.15 -7.14 5.57
CA HIS A 66 7.71 -6.57 4.34
C HIS A 66 6.83 -5.53 3.67
N SER A 67 5.60 -5.28 4.17
CA SER A 67 4.76 -4.19 3.65
C SER A 67 5.37 -2.80 3.90
N GLU A 68 6.32 -2.69 4.83
CA GLU A 68 7.10 -1.49 5.13
C GLU A 68 8.39 -1.35 4.32
N ALA A 69 8.78 -2.38 3.55
CA ALA A 69 10.06 -2.44 2.84
C ALA A 69 10.12 -1.56 1.56
N GLY A 70 9.58 -0.34 1.63
CA GLY A 70 9.65 0.63 0.53
C GLY A 70 8.51 0.53 -0.49
N LEU A 71 7.45 -0.25 -0.22
CA LEU A 71 6.26 -0.32 -1.08
C LEU A 71 5.56 1.02 -1.26
N ASN A 72 5.68 1.93 -0.29
CA ASN A 72 5.16 3.30 -0.41
C ASN A 72 5.77 4.08 -1.59
N ARG A 73 6.98 3.73 -2.05
CA ARG A 73 7.64 4.37 -3.21
C ARG A 73 7.04 3.95 -4.54
N ILE A 74 6.46 2.74 -4.60
CA ILE A 74 5.90 2.16 -5.85
C ILE A 74 4.37 2.21 -5.80
N LEU A 75 3.78 1.64 -4.73
CA LEU A 75 2.37 1.74 -4.40
C LEU A 75 2.11 3.07 -3.68
N THR A 76 2.29 4.14 -4.45
CA THR A 76 2.08 5.52 -4.01
C THR A 76 0.60 5.78 -3.69
N VAL A 77 0.33 6.93 -3.07
CA VAL A 77 -1.05 7.40 -2.85
C VAL A 77 -1.81 7.43 -4.19
N LYS A 78 -1.18 7.98 -5.23
CA LYS A 78 -1.72 8.08 -6.59
C LYS A 78 -2.10 6.72 -7.17
N TYR A 79 -1.27 5.70 -6.99
CA TYR A 79 -1.60 4.35 -7.46
C TYR A 79 -2.94 3.85 -6.93
N PHE A 80 -3.22 4.08 -5.64
CA PHE A 80 -4.50 3.69 -5.04
C PHE A 80 -5.64 4.62 -5.46
N ASP A 81 -5.39 5.90 -5.69
CA ASP A 81 -6.41 6.80 -6.20
C ASP A 81 -6.82 6.43 -7.65
N ASP A 82 -5.85 6.04 -8.48
CA ASP A 82 -6.08 5.56 -9.86
C ASP A 82 -6.87 4.22 -9.87
N LEU A 83 -6.78 3.43 -8.79
CA LEU A 83 -7.62 2.24 -8.55
C LEU A 83 -9.01 2.59 -8.01
N GLY A 84 -9.30 3.86 -7.75
CA GLY A 84 -10.60 4.33 -7.24
C GLY A 84 -10.77 4.23 -5.72
N PHE A 85 -9.67 4.09 -4.94
CA PHE A 85 -9.80 4.11 -3.49
C PHE A 85 -10.17 5.51 -2.99
N PRO A 86 -11.25 5.65 -2.19
CA PRO A 86 -11.68 6.94 -1.68
C PRO A 86 -10.70 7.44 -0.61
N ARG A 87 -10.34 8.72 -0.69
CA ARG A 87 -9.55 9.39 0.35
C ARG A 87 -10.44 9.72 1.55
N LEU A 88 -9.96 9.44 2.76
CA LEU A 88 -10.67 9.81 3.99
C LEU A 88 -10.39 11.25 4.43
N THR A 89 -9.32 11.85 3.89
CA THR A 89 -9.07 13.29 3.94
C THR A 89 -9.83 14.07 2.86
#